data_AF-A0A7S3C249-F1
#
_entry.id   AF-A0A7S3C249-F1
#
_cell.length_a   1.000
_cell.length_b   1.000
_cell.length_c   1.000
_cell.angle_alpha   90.00
_cell.angle_beta   90.00
_cell.angle_gamma   90.00
#
_symmetry.space_group_name_H-M   'P 1'
#
loop_
_entity.id
_entity.type
_entity.pdbx_description
1 polymer ?
#
loop_
_entity_poly.entity_id
_entity_poly.type
_entity_poly.pdbx_seq_one_letter_code
_entity_poly.pdbx_strand_id
1 'polypeptide(L)'
;RLDPRQHALQDLFQGDTLPAKLGRALMELKAVDRKECFETFEFFSQVRSSTASSSAAGARTLVDVAGGHGLLAVLFAVFERRKFDHVLVVDTQRPAAFDKVLAAGKQVAPWVQVEYISGPEADMFKSEGALLLPTGCAVVCVHGCNKLTDAVIAAASSASCASIGVMPCCYAHVAEDAPRALRQSLGVALAADVHRTYTLEGLGYDVKWRAIPSSITPLNRLLLARRREHERDAPCECV
;
A
#
# COMPACT_ATOMS: atom_id res chain seq x y z
N ARG A 1 -17.62 -7.68 -30.31
CA ARG A 1 -18.13 -6.36 -29.86
C ARG A 1 -17.77 -6.21 -28.40
N LEU A 2 -16.98 -5.20 -28.04
CA LEU A 2 -16.60 -4.91 -26.65
C LEU A 2 -17.83 -4.40 -25.87
N ASP A 3 -17.87 -4.66 -24.56
CA ASP A 3 -18.95 -4.26 -23.65
C ASP A 3 -19.04 -2.70 -23.62
N PRO A 4 -20.24 -2.08 -23.67
CA PRO A 4 -20.43 -0.64 -23.51
C PRO A 4 -19.69 -0.01 -22.32
N ARG A 5 -19.47 -0.77 -21.23
CA ARG A 5 -18.68 -0.33 -20.06
C ARG A 5 -17.17 -0.21 -20.35
N GLN A 6 -16.67 -0.91 -21.37
CA GLN A 6 -15.27 -0.85 -21.80
C GLN A 6 -14.98 0.38 -22.68
N HIS A 7 -15.95 0.91 -23.43
CA HIS A 7 -15.78 2.16 -24.21
C HIS A 7 -15.52 3.36 -23.27
N ALA A 8 -16.33 3.51 -22.22
CA ALA A 8 -16.23 4.65 -21.29
C ALA A 8 -14.91 4.74 -20.51
N LEU A 9 -14.17 3.64 -20.41
CA LEU A 9 -12.87 3.61 -19.72
C LEU A 9 -11.69 3.88 -20.67
N GLN A 10 -11.81 3.55 -21.98
CA GLN A 10 -10.79 3.90 -22.98
C GLN A 10 -10.72 5.43 -23.16
N ASP A 11 -11.86 6.10 -23.05
CA ASP A 11 -11.95 7.56 -23.06
C ASP A 11 -11.32 8.23 -21.83
N LEU A 12 -11.19 7.52 -20.70
CA LEU A 12 -10.55 8.02 -19.48
C LEU A 12 -9.02 7.96 -19.54
N PHE A 13 -8.47 7.13 -20.43
CA PHE A 13 -7.04 6.96 -20.65
C PHE A 13 -6.67 7.38 -22.08
N GLN A 14 -7.07 8.58 -22.49
CA GLN A 14 -6.70 9.16 -23.79
C GLN A 14 -5.25 9.64 -23.81
N GLY A 15 -4.66 9.68 -25.00
CA GLY A 15 -3.30 10.16 -25.23
C GLY A 15 -2.22 9.11 -25.04
N ASP A 16 -0.96 9.54 -25.18
CA ASP A 16 0.19 8.63 -25.31
C ASP A 16 1.11 8.59 -24.08
N THR A 17 0.57 9.05 -22.94
CA THR A 17 1.26 9.03 -21.64
C THR A 17 1.38 7.60 -21.11
N LEU A 18 2.39 7.35 -20.27
CA LEU A 18 2.59 6.04 -19.66
C LEU A 18 1.40 5.58 -18.79
N PRO A 19 0.75 6.44 -17.97
CA PRO A 19 -0.49 6.06 -17.28
C PRO A 19 -1.63 5.68 -18.25
N ALA A 20 -1.79 6.42 -19.35
CA ALA A 20 -2.82 6.12 -20.34
C ALA A 20 -2.57 4.78 -21.04
N LYS A 21 -1.31 4.48 -21.40
CA LYS A 21 -0.90 3.19 -21.97
C LYS A 21 -1.17 2.04 -21.00
N LEU A 22 -0.80 2.20 -19.72
CA LEU A 22 -1.04 1.18 -18.70
C LEU A 22 -2.55 0.94 -18.49
N GLY A 23 -3.33 2.01 -18.37
CA GLY A 23 -4.78 1.93 -18.22
C GLY A 23 -5.45 1.14 -19.35
N ARG A 24 -5.07 1.43 -20.61
CA ARG A 24 -5.57 0.66 -21.76
C ARG A 24 -5.17 -0.81 -21.73
N ALA A 25 -3.91 -1.12 -21.43
CA ALA A 25 -3.43 -2.50 -21.35
C ALA A 25 -4.18 -3.31 -20.26
N LEU A 26 -4.42 -2.71 -19.09
CA LEU A 26 -5.20 -3.34 -18.01
C LEU A 26 -6.62 -3.68 -18.46
N MET A 27 -7.25 -2.80 -19.22
CA MET A 27 -8.61 -3.00 -19.71
C MET A 27 -8.71 -4.03 -20.83
N GLU A 28 -7.77 -4.01 -21.78
CA GLU A 28 -7.70 -4.98 -22.88
C GLU A 28 -7.61 -6.40 -22.32
N LEU A 29 -6.79 -6.59 -21.29
CA LEU A 29 -6.62 -7.86 -20.60
C LEU A 29 -7.75 -8.17 -19.59
N LYS A 30 -8.68 -7.23 -19.35
CA LYS A 30 -9.71 -7.31 -18.31
C LYS A 30 -9.09 -7.74 -16.97
N ALA A 31 -7.99 -7.08 -16.61
CA ALA A 31 -7.14 -7.47 -15.49
C ALA A 31 -7.73 -7.09 -14.14
N VAL A 32 -8.48 -5.98 -14.07
CA VAL A 32 -9.05 -5.39 -12.86
C VAL A 32 -10.42 -4.80 -13.14
N ASP A 33 -11.28 -4.72 -12.11
CA ASP A 33 -12.53 -4.01 -12.26
C ASP A 33 -12.34 -2.48 -12.26
N ARG A 34 -13.38 -1.78 -12.72
CA ARG A 34 -13.35 -0.33 -12.87
C ARG A 34 -13.10 0.39 -11.55
N LYS A 35 -13.80 0.00 -10.49
CA LYS A 35 -13.72 0.66 -9.19
C LYS A 35 -12.34 0.41 -8.57
N GLU A 36 -11.88 -0.84 -8.54
CA GLU A 36 -10.55 -1.20 -8.03
C GLU A 36 -9.44 -0.46 -8.76
N CYS A 37 -9.56 -0.28 -10.08
CA CYS A 37 -8.62 0.50 -10.87
C CYS A 37 -8.54 1.96 -10.39
N PHE A 38 -9.68 2.67 -10.31
CA PHE A 38 -9.67 4.07 -9.84
C PHE A 38 -9.20 4.21 -8.40
N GLU A 39 -9.66 3.33 -7.51
CA GLU A 39 -9.26 3.34 -6.11
C GLU A 39 -7.74 3.17 -5.96
N THR A 40 -7.15 2.24 -6.72
CA THR A 40 -5.71 1.97 -6.67
C THR A 40 -4.87 3.08 -7.30
N PHE A 41 -5.30 3.66 -8.44
CA PHE A 41 -4.58 4.78 -9.07
C PHE A 41 -4.60 6.04 -8.20
N GLU A 42 -5.74 6.36 -7.59
CA GLU A 42 -5.84 7.50 -6.67
C GLU A 42 -5.04 7.27 -5.39
N PHE A 43 -5.11 6.06 -4.81
CA PHE A 43 -4.27 5.70 -3.68
C PHE A 43 -2.79 5.90 -4.03
N PHE A 44 -2.33 5.32 -5.14
CA PHE A 44 -0.96 5.46 -5.64
C PHE A 44 -0.56 6.94 -5.78
N SER A 45 -1.40 7.76 -6.41
CA SER A 45 -1.17 9.19 -6.59
C SER A 45 -0.91 9.92 -5.26
N GLN A 46 -1.69 9.58 -4.23
CA GLN A 46 -1.58 10.19 -2.90
C GLN A 46 -0.37 9.72 -2.10
N VAL A 47 0.06 8.47 -2.26
CA VAL A 47 1.12 7.89 -1.41
C VAL A 47 2.52 7.98 -2.01
N ARG A 48 2.66 7.92 -3.34
CA ARG A 48 3.94 7.64 -4.02
C ARG A 48 5.10 8.56 -3.66
N SER A 49 4.83 9.82 -3.34
CA SER A 49 5.87 10.81 -2.99
C SER A 49 6.41 10.60 -1.57
N SER A 50 5.59 10.05 -0.67
CA SER A 50 5.92 9.83 0.74
C SER A 50 6.42 8.40 0.98
N THR A 51 6.08 7.46 0.10
CA THR A 51 6.57 6.09 0.15
C THR A 51 8.05 6.01 -0.24
N ALA A 52 8.88 5.61 0.72
CA ALA A 52 10.31 5.39 0.56
C ALA A 52 10.76 4.22 1.44
N SER A 53 11.72 3.43 0.96
CA SER A 53 12.41 2.41 1.76
C SER A 53 13.81 2.90 2.13
N SER A 54 14.36 2.39 3.22
CA SER A 54 15.77 2.60 3.58
C SER A 54 16.63 1.54 2.92
N SER A 55 17.75 1.95 2.30
CA SER A 55 18.78 1.01 1.85
C SER A 55 19.74 0.60 2.97
N ALA A 56 19.56 1.11 4.20
CA ALA A 56 20.46 0.82 5.32
C ALA A 56 20.48 -0.68 5.70
N ALA A 57 19.44 -1.43 5.34
CA ALA A 57 19.33 -2.87 5.53
C ALA A 57 19.60 -3.70 4.25
N GLY A 58 20.08 -3.06 3.17
CA GLY A 58 20.34 -3.71 1.88
C GLY A 58 19.49 -3.13 0.74
N ALA A 59 18.79 -4.00 0.02
CA ALA A 59 17.97 -3.62 -1.13
C ALA A 59 16.72 -2.84 -0.71
N ARG A 60 16.33 -1.87 -1.54
CA ARG A 60 15.15 -1.02 -1.31
C ARG A 60 13.89 -1.77 -1.69
N THR A 61 13.18 -2.28 -0.70
CA THR A 61 12.01 -3.14 -0.92
C THR A 61 10.71 -2.40 -0.62
N LEU A 62 9.73 -2.54 -1.52
CA LEU A 62 8.33 -2.24 -1.27
C LEU A 62 7.54 -3.53 -1.06
N VAL A 63 6.69 -3.56 -0.04
CA VAL A 63 5.77 -4.68 0.23
C VAL A 63 4.33 -4.19 0.20
N ASP A 64 3.54 -4.72 -0.73
CA ASP A 64 2.10 -4.52 -0.87
C ASP A 64 1.35 -5.65 -0.14
N VAL A 65 0.90 -5.37 1.08
CA VAL A 65 0.27 -6.36 1.96
C VAL A 65 -1.23 -6.40 1.72
N ALA A 66 -1.78 -7.60 1.55
CA ALA A 66 -3.13 -7.82 1.01
C ALA A 66 -3.32 -7.10 -0.33
N GLY A 67 -2.29 -7.19 -1.19
CA GLY A 67 -2.26 -6.53 -2.48
C GLY A 67 -3.19 -7.15 -3.52
N GLY A 68 -3.82 -8.29 -3.23
CA GLY A 68 -4.81 -8.91 -4.11
C GLY A 68 -4.28 -9.16 -5.52
N HIS A 69 -4.83 -8.49 -6.53
CA HIS A 69 -4.35 -8.64 -7.92
C HIS A 69 -3.03 -7.89 -8.20
N GLY A 70 -2.44 -7.20 -7.22
CA GLY A 70 -1.10 -6.60 -7.30
C GLY A 70 -0.99 -5.35 -8.18
N LEU A 71 -2.10 -4.64 -8.45
CA LEU A 71 -2.05 -3.44 -9.29
C LEU A 71 -1.22 -2.33 -8.64
N LEU A 72 -1.33 -2.14 -7.32
CA LEU A 72 -0.56 -1.11 -6.63
C LEU A 72 0.94 -1.40 -6.73
N ALA A 73 1.36 -2.63 -6.44
CA ALA A 73 2.73 -3.09 -6.68
C ALA A 73 3.22 -2.83 -8.12
N VAL A 74 2.40 -3.14 -9.13
CA VAL A 74 2.75 -2.85 -10.54
C VAL A 74 2.85 -1.35 -10.80
N LEU A 75 1.99 -0.50 -10.23
CA LEU A 75 2.10 0.96 -10.37
C LEU A 75 3.44 1.46 -9.80
N PHE A 76 3.85 0.99 -8.63
CA PHE A 76 5.15 1.33 -8.07
C PHE A 76 6.31 0.83 -8.93
N ALA A 77 6.26 -0.39 -9.44
CA ALA A 77 7.30 -0.93 -10.32
C ALA A 77 7.41 -0.16 -11.66
N VAL A 78 6.29 0.33 -12.19
CA VAL A 78 6.24 1.14 -13.42
C VAL A 78 6.79 2.55 -13.17
N PHE A 79 6.25 3.25 -12.17
CA PHE A 79 6.43 4.70 -12.01
C PHE A 79 7.52 5.08 -11.01
N GLU A 80 7.86 4.21 -10.08
CA GLU A 80 8.82 4.45 -8.99
C GLU A 80 10.04 3.51 -9.05
N ARG A 81 10.38 3.04 -10.26
CA ARG A 81 11.54 2.16 -10.57
C ARG A 81 12.84 2.56 -9.86
N ARG A 82 13.07 3.85 -9.64
CA ARG A 82 14.32 4.34 -9.02
C ARG A 82 14.30 4.26 -7.50
N LYS A 83 13.13 4.11 -6.87
CA LYS A 83 12.97 4.05 -5.41
C LYS A 83 13.11 2.64 -4.86
N PHE A 84 12.76 1.62 -5.64
CA PHE A 84 12.71 0.24 -5.17
C PHE A 84 13.48 -0.68 -6.10
N ASP A 85 14.31 -1.54 -5.50
CA ASP A 85 15.03 -2.61 -6.15
C ASP A 85 14.16 -3.89 -6.21
N HIS A 86 13.29 -4.08 -5.20
CA HIS A 86 12.31 -5.17 -5.14
C HIS A 86 10.91 -4.65 -4.82
N VAL A 87 9.91 -5.24 -5.48
CA VAL A 87 8.50 -4.97 -5.22
C VAL A 87 7.79 -6.31 -5.01
N LEU A 88 7.23 -6.48 -3.82
CA LEU A 88 6.58 -7.72 -3.38
C LEU A 88 5.09 -7.47 -3.18
N VAL A 89 4.26 -8.44 -3.56
CA VAL A 89 2.88 -8.57 -3.12
C VAL A 89 2.81 -9.73 -2.13
N VAL A 90 2.25 -9.48 -0.96
CA VAL A 90 2.03 -10.51 0.06
C VAL A 90 0.55 -10.66 0.28
N ASP A 91 0.02 -11.84 0.00
CA ASP A 91 -1.38 -12.18 0.24
C ASP A 91 -1.50 -13.66 0.62
N THR A 92 -2.61 -14.02 1.25
CA THR A 92 -2.93 -15.41 1.59
C THR A 92 -3.09 -16.30 0.35
N GLN A 93 -3.65 -15.75 -0.73
CA GLN A 93 -3.87 -16.45 -1.99
C GLN A 93 -3.45 -15.55 -3.15
N ARG A 94 -2.86 -16.12 -4.20
CA ARG A 94 -2.57 -15.43 -5.46
C ARG A 94 -3.77 -15.51 -6.41
N PRO A 95 -4.43 -14.39 -6.76
CA PRO A 95 -5.49 -14.38 -7.76
C PRO A 95 -4.93 -14.57 -9.16
N ALA A 96 -5.68 -15.26 -10.04
CA ALA A 96 -5.35 -15.36 -11.46
C ALA A 96 -5.28 -13.99 -12.18
N ALA A 97 -5.94 -12.97 -11.61
CA ALA A 97 -5.86 -11.59 -12.10
C ALA A 97 -4.45 -11.01 -12.01
N PHE A 98 -3.61 -11.46 -11.07
CA PHE A 98 -2.25 -10.94 -10.90
C PHE A 98 -1.41 -11.08 -12.17
N ASP A 99 -1.45 -12.23 -12.84
CA ASP A 99 -0.67 -12.45 -14.06
C ASP A 99 -1.08 -11.52 -15.20
N LYS A 100 -2.37 -11.18 -15.28
CA LYS A 100 -2.89 -10.21 -16.25
C LYS A 100 -2.43 -8.79 -15.94
N VAL A 101 -2.44 -8.40 -14.66
CA VAL A 101 -1.95 -7.09 -14.21
C VAL A 101 -0.46 -6.95 -14.48
N LEU A 102 0.33 -7.97 -14.15
CA LEU A 102 1.77 -7.99 -14.41
C LEU A 102 2.08 -7.96 -15.92
N ALA A 103 1.31 -8.69 -16.73
CA ALA A 103 1.43 -8.66 -18.19
C ALA A 103 1.13 -7.25 -18.76
N ALA A 104 0.07 -6.59 -18.29
CA ALA A 104 -0.24 -5.21 -18.67
C ALA A 104 0.92 -4.26 -18.33
N GLY A 105 1.49 -4.39 -17.12
CA GLY A 105 2.66 -3.63 -16.69
C GLY A 105 3.86 -3.83 -17.63
N LYS A 106 4.19 -5.09 -17.93
CA LYS A 106 5.32 -5.44 -18.83
C LYS A 106 5.13 -4.99 -20.27
N GLN A 107 3.88 -4.93 -20.76
CA GLN A 107 3.57 -4.45 -22.11
C GLN A 107 3.97 -2.97 -22.30
N VAL A 108 3.85 -2.15 -21.25
CA VAL A 108 4.15 -0.71 -21.31
C VAL A 108 5.49 -0.33 -20.69
N ALA A 109 6.02 -1.18 -19.82
CA ALA A 109 7.26 -0.99 -19.09
C ALA A 109 7.98 -2.36 -18.94
N PRO A 110 8.80 -2.78 -19.92
CA PRO A 110 9.43 -4.11 -19.94
C PRO A 110 10.31 -4.45 -18.73
N TRP A 111 10.73 -3.44 -17.96
CA TRP A 111 11.52 -3.60 -16.74
C TRP A 111 10.70 -3.99 -15.51
N VAL A 112 9.37 -3.99 -15.58
CA VAL A 112 8.51 -4.28 -14.42
C VAL A 112 8.74 -5.71 -13.94
N GLN A 113 9.13 -5.81 -12.68
CA GLN A 113 9.26 -7.06 -11.94
C GLN A 113 8.53 -6.89 -10.61
N VAL A 114 7.58 -7.79 -10.35
CA VAL A 114 6.83 -7.87 -9.10
C VAL A 114 6.78 -9.34 -8.71
N GLU A 115 7.16 -9.64 -7.48
CA GLU A 115 7.09 -10.98 -6.92
C GLU A 115 5.80 -11.13 -6.10
N TYR A 116 5.18 -12.31 -6.17
CA TYR A 116 3.96 -12.60 -5.42
C TYR A 116 4.21 -13.72 -4.44
N ILE A 117 4.03 -13.43 -3.17
CA ILE A 117 4.26 -14.35 -2.07
C ILE A 117 2.89 -14.77 -1.52
N SER A 118 2.61 -16.08 -1.54
CA SER A 118 1.33 -16.65 -1.11
C SER A 118 1.45 -18.06 -0.55
N GLY A 119 0.39 -18.56 0.08
CA GLY A 119 0.38 -19.93 0.64
C GLY A 119 1.46 -20.12 1.71
N PRO A 120 2.16 -21.28 1.74
CA PRO A 120 3.18 -21.55 2.76
C PRO A 120 4.32 -20.53 2.80
N GLU A 121 4.66 -19.90 1.67
CA GLU A 121 5.67 -18.84 1.62
C GLU A 121 5.17 -17.55 2.28
N ALA A 122 3.88 -17.22 2.14
CA ALA A 122 3.28 -16.13 2.91
C ALA A 122 3.19 -16.47 4.40
N ASP A 123 3.12 -17.76 4.76
CA ASP A 123 3.26 -18.20 6.15
C ASP A 123 4.72 -18.14 6.64
N MET A 124 5.73 -18.18 5.76
CA MET A 124 7.11 -17.84 6.14
C MET A 124 7.25 -16.35 6.50
N PHE A 125 6.37 -15.51 5.96
CA PHE A 125 6.18 -14.14 6.43
C PHE A 125 5.30 -14.10 7.68
N LYS A 126 5.02 -15.22 8.37
CA LYS A 126 4.33 -15.23 9.67
C LYS A 126 5.22 -15.87 10.73
N SER A 127 5.43 -15.17 11.84
CA SER A 127 6.04 -15.71 13.06
C SER A 127 5.07 -15.54 14.21
N GLU A 128 4.71 -16.63 14.89
CA GLU A 128 3.78 -16.61 16.02
C GLU A 128 2.45 -15.86 15.73
N GLY A 129 2.00 -15.89 14.47
CA GLY A 129 0.80 -15.18 14.01
C GLY A 129 1.00 -13.71 13.62
N ALA A 130 2.22 -13.17 13.71
CA ALA A 130 2.58 -11.82 13.27
C ALA A 130 3.23 -11.81 11.89
N LEU A 131 2.89 -10.82 11.06
CA LEU A 131 3.52 -10.63 9.75
C LEU A 131 4.99 -10.19 9.94
N LEU A 132 5.92 -10.90 9.30
CA LEU A 132 7.34 -10.56 9.19
C LEU A 132 7.54 -9.71 7.95
N LEU A 133 8.30 -8.63 8.06
CA LEU A 133 8.60 -7.74 6.94
C LEU A 133 10.12 -7.51 6.87
N PRO A 134 10.69 -7.31 5.67
CA PRO A 134 12.10 -6.98 5.55
C PRO A 134 12.43 -5.68 6.28
N THR A 135 13.54 -5.65 7.01
CA THR A 135 13.93 -4.47 7.79
C THR A 135 14.04 -3.23 6.91
N GLY A 136 13.43 -2.12 7.34
CA GLY A 136 13.55 -0.84 6.64
C GLY A 136 12.80 -0.74 5.30
N CYS A 137 12.00 -1.75 4.94
CA CYS A 137 11.19 -1.70 3.72
C CYS A 137 10.12 -0.59 3.78
N ALA A 138 9.53 -0.28 2.63
CA ALA A 138 8.29 0.47 2.56
C ALA A 138 7.11 -0.51 2.53
N VAL A 139 6.02 -0.18 3.22
CA VAL A 139 4.83 -1.02 3.29
C VAL A 139 3.61 -0.24 2.83
N VAL A 140 2.79 -0.86 2.01
CA VAL A 140 1.49 -0.34 1.60
C VAL A 140 0.38 -1.37 1.80
N CYS A 141 -0.83 -0.92 2.12
CA CYS A 141 -2.01 -1.77 2.27
C CYS A 141 -3.30 -0.98 1.96
N VAL A 142 -3.95 -1.28 0.83
CA VAL A 142 -5.18 -0.58 0.37
C VAL A 142 -6.45 -1.21 0.96
N HIS A 143 -6.42 -2.52 1.20
CA HIS A 143 -7.57 -3.29 1.70
C HIS A 143 -7.28 -3.95 3.04
N GLY A 144 -6.77 -3.15 4.00
CA GLY A 144 -6.50 -3.59 5.37
C GLY A 144 -7.76 -3.81 6.19
N CYS A 145 -8.56 -4.82 5.86
CA CYS A 145 -9.86 -5.05 6.50
C CYS A 145 -9.71 -5.66 7.90
N ASN A 146 -10.64 -5.33 8.79
CA ASN A 146 -10.68 -5.74 10.19
C ASN A 146 -9.38 -5.33 10.91
N LYS A 147 -8.78 -6.25 11.67
CA LYS A 147 -7.53 -6.03 12.39
C LYS A 147 -6.28 -6.05 11.49
N LEU A 148 -6.44 -6.26 10.17
CA LEU A 148 -5.29 -6.37 9.27
C LEU A 148 -4.50 -5.07 9.19
N THR A 149 -5.16 -3.90 9.14
CA THR A 149 -4.44 -2.61 9.17
C THR A 149 -3.55 -2.51 10.40
N ASP A 150 -4.06 -2.88 11.57
CA ASP A 150 -3.32 -2.79 12.83
C ASP A 150 -2.19 -3.83 12.90
N ALA A 151 -2.43 -5.04 12.39
CA ALA A 151 -1.39 -6.06 12.25
C ALA A 151 -0.27 -5.62 11.30
N VAL A 152 -0.60 -4.94 10.20
CA VAL A 152 0.37 -4.37 9.25
C VAL A 152 1.17 -3.25 9.91
N ILE A 153 0.52 -2.35 10.67
CA ILE A 153 1.21 -1.28 11.41
C ILE A 153 2.17 -1.88 12.45
N ALA A 154 1.73 -2.88 13.21
CA ALA A 154 2.55 -3.56 14.20
C ALA A 154 3.76 -4.24 13.55
N ALA A 155 3.54 -5.02 12.49
CA ALA A 155 4.59 -5.68 11.72
C ALA A 155 5.60 -4.68 11.14
N ALA A 156 5.12 -3.60 10.54
CA ALA A 156 5.97 -2.58 9.93
C ALA A 156 6.81 -1.84 10.98
N SER A 157 6.25 -1.63 12.17
CA SER A 157 6.96 -1.03 13.29
C SER A 157 8.06 -1.95 13.83
N SER A 158 7.75 -3.25 14.01
CA SER A 158 8.74 -4.27 14.41
C SER A 158 9.86 -4.41 13.38
N ALA A 159 9.52 -4.38 12.09
CA ALA A 159 10.49 -4.38 10.99
C ALA A 159 11.16 -3.02 10.75
N SER A 160 10.89 -2.01 11.58
CA SER A 160 11.59 -0.73 11.48
C SER A 160 11.43 -0.07 10.10
N CYS A 161 10.29 -0.30 9.44
CA CYS A 161 9.99 0.16 8.09
C CYS A 161 10.23 1.66 7.92
N ALA A 162 10.74 2.07 6.75
CA ALA A 162 11.04 3.47 6.50
C ALA A 162 9.78 4.29 6.19
N SER A 163 8.76 3.66 5.60
CA SER A 163 7.45 4.28 5.40
C SER A 163 6.32 3.25 5.39
N ILE A 164 5.13 3.73 5.77
CA ILE A 164 3.89 2.97 5.85
C ILE A 164 2.80 3.81 5.14
N GLY A 165 2.04 3.20 4.24
CA GLY A 165 0.86 3.82 3.63
C GLY A 165 -0.33 2.88 3.68
N VAL A 166 -1.35 3.22 4.46
CA VAL A 166 -2.54 2.36 4.61
C VAL A 166 -3.84 3.10 4.35
N MET A 167 -4.83 2.40 3.79
CA MET A 167 -6.20 2.86 3.64
C MET A 167 -7.14 1.78 4.20
N PRO A 168 -7.75 1.96 5.37
CA PRO A 168 -8.60 0.92 5.95
C PRO A 168 -9.94 0.79 5.19
N CYS A 169 -10.25 -0.42 4.71
CA CYS A 169 -11.52 -0.72 4.02
C CYS A 169 -12.70 -1.01 4.96
N CYS A 170 -12.47 -1.19 6.26
CA CYS A 170 -13.53 -1.32 7.26
C CYS A 170 -13.03 -1.05 8.69
N TYR A 171 -13.97 -0.83 9.62
CA TYR A 171 -13.67 -0.48 11.02
C TYR A 171 -14.47 -1.30 12.05
N ALA A 172 -15.33 -2.22 11.60
CA ALA A 172 -16.32 -2.90 12.43
C ALA A 172 -15.72 -3.71 13.61
N HIS A 173 -14.50 -4.22 13.47
CA HIS A 173 -13.80 -5.03 14.47
C HIS A 173 -12.53 -4.37 15.04
N VAL A 174 -12.34 -3.09 14.76
CA VAL A 174 -11.17 -2.28 15.18
C VAL A 174 -11.53 -1.34 16.33
N ALA A 175 -12.83 -1.01 16.44
CA ALA A 175 -13.34 -0.04 17.41
C ALA A 175 -12.90 -0.32 18.85
N GLU A 176 -12.75 -1.58 19.26
CA GLU A 176 -12.52 -1.91 20.66
C GLU A 176 -11.19 -1.35 21.20
N ASP A 177 -10.18 -1.24 20.35
CA ASP A 177 -8.83 -0.80 20.75
C ASP A 177 -8.73 0.72 20.89
N ALA A 178 -9.58 1.47 20.17
CA ALA A 178 -9.62 2.93 20.29
C ALA A 178 -10.29 3.36 21.62
N PRO A 179 -9.76 4.38 22.32
CA PRO A 179 -10.33 4.87 23.57
C PRO A 179 -11.83 5.14 23.47
N ARG A 180 -12.61 4.65 24.45
CA ARG A 180 -14.08 4.77 24.45
C ARG A 180 -14.56 6.22 24.28
N ALA A 181 -13.90 7.16 24.95
CA ALA A 181 -14.24 8.59 24.86
C ALA A 181 -14.10 9.14 23.43
N LEU A 182 -13.03 8.74 22.71
CA LEU A 182 -12.81 9.16 21.32
C LEU A 182 -13.86 8.54 20.40
N ARG A 183 -14.20 7.27 20.58
CA ARG A 183 -15.24 6.61 19.78
C ARG A 183 -16.61 7.25 19.95
N GLN A 184 -16.98 7.60 21.17
CA GLN A 184 -18.26 8.23 21.46
C GLN A 184 -18.33 9.65 20.87
N SER A 185 -17.20 10.35 20.78
CA SER A 185 -17.16 11.75 20.33
C SER A 185 -16.94 11.89 18.82
N LEU A 186 -16.11 11.05 18.22
CA LEU A 186 -15.64 11.16 16.84
C LEU A 186 -16.25 10.10 15.90
N GLY A 187 -16.95 9.11 16.45
CA GLY A 187 -17.35 7.90 15.74
C GLY A 187 -16.20 6.89 15.62
N VAL A 188 -16.57 5.65 15.33
CA VAL A 188 -15.65 4.50 15.34
C VAL A 188 -14.47 4.67 14.37
N ALA A 189 -14.75 5.05 13.12
CA ALA A 189 -13.73 5.09 12.08
C ALA A 189 -12.67 6.16 12.36
N LEU A 190 -13.10 7.38 12.69
CA LEU A 190 -12.19 8.48 12.96
C LEU A 190 -11.40 8.23 14.26
N ALA A 191 -12.05 7.69 15.30
CA ALA A 191 -11.36 7.35 16.55
C ALA A 191 -10.26 6.29 16.35
N ALA A 192 -10.49 5.29 15.50
CA ALA A 192 -9.46 4.30 15.17
C ALA A 192 -8.27 4.93 14.43
N ASP A 193 -8.51 5.79 13.44
CA ASP A 193 -7.44 6.47 12.70
C ASP A 193 -6.64 7.43 13.62
N VAL A 194 -7.31 8.13 14.54
CA VAL A 194 -6.67 8.97 15.56
C VAL A 194 -5.82 8.12 16.51
N HIS A 195 -6.33 6.98 16.96
CA HIS A 195 -5.57 6.08 17.83
C HIS A 195 -4.32 5.54 17.12
N ARG A 196 -4.45 5.08 15.86
CA ARG A 196 -3.32 4.65 15.02
C ARG A 196 -2.28 5.75 14.83
N THR A 197 -2.72 7.00 14.69
CA THR A 197 -1.82 8.16 14.56
C THR A 197 -0.90 8.27 15.77
N TYR A 198 -1.46 8.32 16.98
CA TYR A 198 -0.65 8.42 18.19
C TYR A 198 0.21 7.18 18.43
N THR A 199 -0.28 5.98 18.09
CA THR A 199 0.53 4.75 18.15
C THR A 199 1.76 4.85 17.24
N LEU A 200 1.59 5.27 15.99
CA LEU A 200 2.69 5.45 15.03
C LEU A 200 3.66 6.56 15.47
N GLU A 201 3.16 7.68 15.98
CA GLU A 201 4.01 8.77 16.48
C GLU A 201 4.88 8.33 17.68
N GLY A 202 4.27 7.59 18.61
CA GLY A 202 4.96 6.98 19.75
C GLY A 202 6.03 5.96 19.33
N LEU A 203 5.86 5.34 18.16
CA LEU A 203 6.82 4.42 17.55
C LEU A 203 7.89 5.12 16.68
N GLY A 204 7.92 6.46 16.67
CA GLY A 204 8.97 7.22 15.97
C GLY A 204 8.64 7.63 14.55
N TYR A 205 7.37 7.58 14.12
CA TYR A 205 6.96 8.03 12.79
C TYR A 205 6.43 9.48 12.79
N ASP A 206 6.62 10.19 11.68
CA ASP A 206 5.86 11.39 11.30
C ASP A 206 4.63 10.94 10.50
N VAL A 207 3.42 11.30 10.96
CA VAL A 207 2.16 10.81 10.40
C VAL A 207 1.42 11.91 9.67
N LYS A 208 0.96 11.61 8.46
CA LYS A 208 0.16 12.51 7.61
C LYS A 208 -1.08 11.80 7.13
N TRP A 209 -2.17 12.56 7.07
CA TRP A 209 -3.44 12.09 6.55
C TRP A 209 -3.62 12.60 5.12
N ARG A 210 -4.11 11.72 4.25
CA ARG A 210 -4.57 12.07 2.91
C ARG A 210 -5.95 11.46 2.69
N ALA A 211 -6.58 11.81 1.59
CA ALA A 211 -7.81 11.17 1.17
C ALA A 211 -7.89 11.03 -0.34
N ILE A 212 -8.53 9.97 -0.82
CA ILE A 212 -8.99 9.89 -2.22
C ILE A 212 -10.41 10.46 -2.33
N PRO A 213 -10.90 10.83 -3.52
CA PRO A 213 -12.28 11.31 -3.67
C PRO A 213 -13.30 10.29 -3.14
N SER A 214 -14.22 10.74 -2.29
CA SER A 214 -15.26 9.87 -1.70
C SER A 214 -16.25 9.30 -2.71
N SER A 215 -16.31 9.88 -3.91
CA SER A 215 -17.07 9.39 -5.06
C SER A 215 -16.50 8.09 -5.64
N ILE A 216 -15.23 7.77 -5.37
CA ILE A 216 -14.58 6.52 -5.79
C ILE A 216 -14.82 5.44 -4.74
N THR A 217 -14.55 5.77 -3.46
CA THR A 217 -14.82 4.89 -2.33
C THR A 217 -15.22 5.72 -1.11
N PRO A 218 -16.27 5.35 -0.35
CA PRO A 218 -16.66 6.12 0.84
C PRO A 218 -15.62 6.08 1.97
N LEU A 219 -14.87 4.98 2.10
CA LEU A 219 -13.82 4.81 3.09
C LEU A 219 -12.48 5.19 2.47
N ASN A 220 -12.25 6.50 2.43
CA ASN A 220 -11.26 7.14 1.57
C ASN A 220 -10.08 7.77 2.30
N ARG A 221 -9.94 7.58 3.62
CA ARG A 221 -8.85 8.18 4.40
C ARG A 221 -7.61 7.31 4.38
N LEU A 222 -6.47 7.95 4.16
CA LEU A 222 -5.15 7.32 4.11
C LEU A 222 -4.32 7.80 5.28
N LEU A 223 -3.62 6.87 5.92
CA LEU A 223 -2.58 7.15 6.90
C LEU A 223 -1.23 6.89 6.25
N LEU A 224 -0.40 7.94 6.20
CA LEU A 224 0.97 7.89 5.71
C LEU A 224 1.90 8.12 6.90
N ALA A 225 2.79 7.19 7.17
CA ALA A 225 3.78 7.31 8.23
C ALA A 225 5.17 7.23 7.63
N ARG A 226 6.04 8.18 7.94
CA ARG A 226 7.46 8.11 7.58
C ARG A 226 8.28 8.02 8.85
N ARG A 227 9.21 7.07 8.93
CA ARG A 227 10.05 6.96 10.11
C ARG A 227 10.89 8.23 10.24
N ARG A 228 10.91 8.83 11.43
CA ARG A 228 11.83 9.93 11.73
C ARG A 228 13.23 9.37 11.60
N GLU A 229 14.07 10.02 10.80
CA GLU A 229 15.49 9.71 10.80
C GLU A 229 15.96 9.99 12.23
N HIS A 230 16.31 8.95 12.97
CA HIS A 230 17.05 9.14 14.21
C HIS A 230 18.29 9.93 13.81
N GLU A 231 18.55 11.07 14.44
CA GLU A 231 19.89 11.65 14.43
C GLU A 231 20.84 10.49 14.74
N ARG A 232 21.53 10.02 13.71
CA ARG A 232 22.56 9.01 13.85
C ARG A 232 23.53 9.56 14.87
N ASP A 233 23.71 8.84 15.97
CA ASP A 233 24.80 8.95 16.92
C ASP A 233 25.84 10.00 16.50
N ALA A 234 25.58 11.26 16.88
CA ALA A 234 26.69 12.18 16.99
C ALA A 234 27.57 11.54 18.08
N PRO A 235 28.84 11.19 17.81
CA PRO A 235 29.72 10.82 18.89
C PRO A 235 29.63 11.98 19.89
N CYS A 236 29.27 11.67 21.12
CA CYS A 236 29.47 12.59 22.23
C CYS A 236 30.98 12.87 22.23
N GLU A 237 31.41 13.96 21.59
CA GLU A 237 32.75 14.48 21.76
C GLU A 237 32.78 15.03 23.19
N CYS A 238 33.16 14.14 24.11
CA CYS A 238 33.61 14.52 25.43
C CYS A 238 34.87 15.36 25.25
N VAL A 239 34.73 16.69 25.28
CA VAL A 239 35.83 17.64 25.51
C VAL A 239 35.99 17.85 27.00
#